data_AF-I7LWM6-F1
#
_entry.id   AF-I7LWM6-F1
#
_cell.length_a   1.000
_cell.length_b   1.000
_cell.length_c   1.000
_cell.angle_alpha   90.00
_cell.angle_beta   90.00
_cell.angle_gamma   90.00
#
_symmetry.space_group_name_H-M   'P 1'
#
loop_
_entity.id
_entity.type
_entity.pdbx_description
1 polymer ?
#
loop_
_entity_poly.entity_id
_entity_poly.type
_entity_poly.pdbx_seq_one_letter_code
_entity_poly.pdbx_strand_id
1 'polypeptide(L)'
;MIARIGLQLLNSTNKNLIGSVNMSEKSMASFSIIKKKKKSDNANDDKKRLEDNQQLLLDKFKQRKTTRYAQTKDGFRVDVGLVINRYPIFLNLEKYELDRMKYRTFYQKKYKRHMEIPEDLTDFNFKDPQMEAEETNIDNIATHFIDLGAGEKIEYCESSKYYRKVDPEVSDARSLQYAPCHRTYLLMKDPTINQYVFPTRPVLDREVLNEAKLLLWEKISNLKFQVSHTAVIPNFAARRDFYEHELSNPMNRNLKGVKTFYFIATHVQGIPWINPEVYQEYLWTPKRHFQNYVPKEYYEQFINAMHDV
;
A
#
# COMPACT_ATOMS: atom_id res chain seq x y z
N MET A 1 -4.27 -4.46 -28.15
CA MET A 1 -5.52 -3.69 -28.06
C MET A 1 -5.59 -3.08 -26.65
N ILE A 2 -4.98 -1.92 -26.45
CA ILE A 2 -4.91 -1.21 -25.16
C ILE A 2 -5.34 0.24 -25.44
N ALA A 3 -6.49 0.62 -24.88
CA ALA A 3 -7.07 1.94 -25.05
C ALA A 3 -6.43 2.94 -24.07
N ARG A 4 -5.78 3.97 -24.61
CA ARG A 4 -5.34 5.18 -23.90
C ARG A 4 -6.55 6.03 -23.56
N ILE A 5 -6.82 6.22 -22.26
CA ILE A 5 -7.78 7.22 -21.78
C ILE A 5 -7.01 8.53 -21.60
N GLY A 6 -7.18 9.45 -22.55
CA GLY A 6 -6.70 10.83 -22.48
C GLY A 6 -7.79 11.74 -21.93
N LEU A 7 -7.49 12.42 -20.82
CA LEU A 7 -8.35 13.43 -20.20
C LEU A 7 -8.39 14.70 -21.07
N GLN A 8 -9.57 15.08 -21.54
CA GLN A 8 -9.85 16.37 -22.18
C GLN A 8 -10.09 17.44 -21.10
N LEU A 9 -9.38 18.56 -21.22
CA LEU A 9 -9.68 19.80 -20.48
C LEU A 9 -10.59 20.68 -21.33
N LEU A 10 -11.77 20.95 -20.79
CA LEU A 10 -12.75 21.94 -21.25
C LEU A 10 -12.23 23.35 -21.00
N ASN A 11 -12.17 24.17 -22.04
CA ASN A 11 -12.20 25.63 -21.92
C ASN A 11 -13.23 26.19 -22.92
N SER A 12 -14.36 26.62 -22.37
CA SER A 12 -15.33 27.55 -22.97
C SER A 12 -15.41 28.71 -21.97
N THR A 13 -15.40 29.99 -22.30
CA THR A 13 -16.32 30.70 -23.21
C THR A 13 -15.83 32.13 -23.53
N ASN A 14 -16.01 32.51 -24.79
CA ASN A 14 -16.39 33.80 -25.38
C ASN A 14 -16.53 35.07 -24.52
N LYS A 15 -16.08 36.21 -25.10
CA LYS A 15 -16.97 37.37 -25.41
C LYS A 15 -16.38 38.33 -26.48
N ASN A 16 -17.21 38.57 -27.49
CA ASN A 16 -17.15 39.55 -28.60
C ASN A 16 -17.27 41.01 -28.08
N LEU A 17 -16.53 42.00 -28.61
CA LEU A 17 -16.74 42.84 -29.82
C LEU A 17 -17.93 43.84 -29.74
N ILE A 18 -17.61 45.13 -29.99
CA ILE A 18 -18.35 46.33 -30.51
C ILE A 18 -17.53 47.54 -30.00
N GLY A 19 -17.11 48.59 -30.71
CA GLY A 19 -17.33 49.12 -32.05
C GLY A 19 -17.35 50.67 -31.97
N SER A 20 -16.43 51.36 -32.69
CA SER A 20 -16.48 52.73 -33.30
C SER A 20 -16.99 53.97 -32.52
N VAL A 21 -16.68 55.26 -32.76
CA VAL A 21 -15.74 56.07 -33.59
C VAL A 21 -15.90 57.54 -33.12
N ASN A 22 -14.79 58.30 -33.14
CA ASN A 22 -14.60 59.75 -33.36
C ASN A 22 -14.96 60.92 -32.40
N MET A 23 -13.94 61.80 -32.37
CA MET A 23 -13.88 63.28 -32.48
C MET A 23 -13.98 64.16 -31.22
N SER A 24 -12.83 64.83 -31.00
CA SER A 24 -12.55 66.16 -30.45
C SER A 24 -13.48 66.81 -29.43
N GLU A 25 -12.91 67.24 -28.31
CA GLU A 25 -12.71 68.69 -28.09
C GLU A 25 -11.70 68.94 -26.97
N LYS A 26 -10.83 69.92 -27.22
CA LYS A 26 -9.90 70.52 -26.28
C LYS A 26 -10.65 71.45 -25.33
N SER A 27 -10.21 71.49 -24.08
CA SER A 27 -10.04 72.67 -23.21
C SER A 27 -10.56 72.48 -21.79
N MET A 28 -9.87 73.10 -20.82
CA MET A 28 -9.94 72.95 -19.35
C MET A 28 -9.06 71.81 -18.79
N ALA A 29 -7.72 71.91 -18.89
CA ALA A 29 -6.87 72.78 -18.06
C ALA A 29 -7.16 72.60 -16.54
N SER A 30 -6.57 71.59 -15.91
CA SER A 30 -5.23 71.59 -15.30
C SER A 30 -5.12 72.08 -13.85
N PHE A 31 -6.19 71.96 -13.04
CA PHE A 31 -6.07 72.10 -11.57
C PHE A 31 -6.58 70.90 -10.72
N SER A 32 -7.14 69.86 -11.35
CA SER A 32 -7.66 68.66 -10.63
C SER A 32 -6.76 67.41 -10.73
N ILE A 33 -5.71 67.45 -11.54
CA ILE A 33 -4.90 66.26 -11.88
C ILE A 33 -3.87 65.92 -10.77
N ILE A 34 -3.41 66.92 -10.01
CA ILE A 34 -2.37 66.70 -8.98
C ILE A 34 -2.95 66.08 -7.69
N LYS A 35 -4.23 66.32 -7.35
CA LYS A 35 -4.90 65.67 -6.21
C LYS A 35 -5.47 64.28 -6.52
N LYS A 36 -5.81 63.98 -7.78
CA LYS A 36 -6.25 62.63 -8.19
C LYS A 36 -5.10 61.62 -8.33
N LYS A 37 -3.91 62.06 -8.77
CA LYS A 37 -2.72 61.18 -8.88
C LYS A 37 -2.20 60.68 -7.53
N LYS A 38 -2.11 61.55 -6.51
CA LYS A 38 -1.72 61.13 -5.15
C LYS A 38 -2.71 60.16 -4.48
N LYS A 39 -3.98 60.16 -4.89
CA LYS A 39 -5.00 59.23 -4.36
C LYS A 39 -4.98 57.89 -5.10
N SER A 40 -4.60 57.84 -6.38
CA SER A 40 -4.46 56.59 -7.14
C SER A 40 -3.21 55.80 -6.77
N ASP A 41 -2.12 56.49 -6.44
CA ASP A 41 -0.86 55.82 -6.07
C ASP A 41 -0.98 55.13 -4.70
N ASN A 42 -1.66 55.76 -3.73
CA ASN A 42 -2.00 55.12 -2.44
C ASN A 42 -2.98 53.95 -2.59
N ALA A 43 -3.96 54.03 -3.50
CA ALA A 43 -4.94 52.96 -3.70
C ALA A 43 -4.29 51.69 -4.30
N ASN A 44 -3.28 51.84 -5.15
CA ASN A 44 -2.52 50.72 -5.70
C ASN A 44 -1.62 50.06 -4.64
N ASP A 45 -1.00 50.85 -3.76
CA ASP A 45 -0.21 50.32 -2.65
C ASP A 45 -1.06 49.58 -1.61
N ASP A 46 -2.25 50.11 -1.29
CA ASP A 46 -3.18 49.44 -0.37
C ASP A 46 -3.72 48.12 -0.96
N LYS A 47 -4.00 48.10 -2.27
CA LYS A 47 -4.42 46.87 -2.96
C LYS A 47 -3.31 45.82 -2.95
N LYS A 48 -2.06 46.21 -3.23
CA LYS A 48 -0.91 45.31 -3.20
C LYS A 48 -0.67 44.74 -1.81
N ARG A 49 -0.74 45.57 -0.76
CA ARG A 49 -0.66 45.12 0.64
C ARG A 49 -1.77 44.14 1.02
N LEU A 50 -2.97 44.33 0.50
CA LEU A 50 -4.09 43.42 0.73
C LEU A 50 -3.84 42.07 0.05
N GLU A 51 -3.38 42.07 -1.19
CA GLU A 51 -3.02 40.85 -1.94
C GLU A 51 -1.88 40.09 -1.28
N ASP A 52 -0.81 40.79 -0.85
CA ASP A 52 0.32 40.19 -0.13
C ASP A 52 -0.12 39.58 1.22
N ASN A 53 -1.02 40.25 1.95
CA ASN A 53 -1.59 39.71 3.20
C ASN A 53 -2.49 38.50 2.96
N GLN A 54 -3.29 38.49 1.89
CA GLN A 54 -4.11 37.34 1.51
C GLN A 54 -3.23 36.14 1.12
N GLN A 55 -2.16 36.39 0.38
CA GLN A 55 -1.20 35.35 0.00
C GLN A 55 -0.46 34.80 1.23
N LEU A 56 0.00 35.67 2.14
CA LEU A 56 0.62 35.27 3.41
C LEU A 56 -0.34 34.44 4.27
N LEU A 57 -1.63 34.81 4.32
CA LEU A 57 -2.64 34.03 5.03
C LEU A 57 -2.87 32.68 4.36
N LEU A 58 -2.97 32.62 3.03
CA LEU A 58 -3.09 31.37 2.28
C LEU A 58 -1.89 30.46 2.51
N ASP A 59 -0.67 31.00 2.53
CA ASP A 59 0.55 30.25 2.80
C ASP A 59 0.60 29.79 4.25
N LYS A 60 0.22 30.63 5.22
CA LYS A 60 0.03 30.20 6.62
C LYS A 60 -1.05 29.13 6.75
N PHE A 61 -2.12 29.20 5.96
CA PHE A 61 -3.16 28.18 5.95
C PHE A 61 -2.66 26.87 5.32
N LYS A 62 -1.90 26.92 4.23
CA LYS A 62 -1.26 25.77 3.58
C LYS A 62 -0.22 25.11 4.51
N GLN A 63 0.64 25.90 5.16
CA GLN A 63 1.60 25.44 6.17
C GLN A 63 0.91 24.88 7.43
N ARG A 64 -0.25 25.45 7.82
CA ARG A 64 -1.08 24.86 8.88
C ARG A 64 -1.71 23.53 8.48
N LYS A 65 -1.96 23.28 7.19
CA LYS A 65 -2.48 21.97 6.73
C LYS A 65 -1.47 20.85 6.95
N THR A 66 -0.16 21.13 6.99
CA THR A 66 0.88 20.09 7.03
C THR A 66 1.47 19.84 8.42
N THR A 67 1.05 20.58 9.45
CA THR A 67 1.72 20.59 10.77
C THR A 67 0.93 19.95 11.90
N ARG A 68 -0.24 19.35 11.63
CA ARG A 68 -1.07 18.67 12.63
C ARG A 68 -1.39 17.24 12.19
N TYR A 69 -1.50 16.34 13.15
CA TYR A 69 -2.05 15.02 12.88
C TYR A 69 -3.55 15.08 12.68
N ALA A 70 -4.06 14.21 11.82
CA ALA A 70 -5.47 13.89 11.77
C ALA A 70 -5.88 13.30 13.13
N GLN A 71 -7.05 13.73 13.61
CA GLN A 71 -7.56 13.34 14.92
C GLN A 71 -9.01 12.88 14.81
N THR A 72 -9.35 11.91 15.63
CA THR A 72 -10.72 11.45 15.81
C THR A 72 -11.49 12.33 16.79
N LYS A 73 -12.83 12.26 16.76
CA LYS A 73 -13.69 13.04 17.67
C LYS A 73 -13.44 12.73 19.15
N ASP A 74 -12.99 11.52 19.47
CA ASP A 74 -12.66 11.05 20.82
C ASP A 74 -11.27 11.49 21.32
N GLY A 75 -10.49 12.19 20.48
CA GLY A 75 -9.17 12.74 20.83
C GLY A 75 -8.00 11.78 20.62
N PHE A 76 -8.12 10.83 19.69
CA PHE A 76 -7.01 9.94 19.30
C PHE A 76 -6.37 10.40 18.00
N ARG A 77 -5.05 10.25 17.90
CA ARG A 77 -4.29 10.39 16.65
C ARG A 77 -4.74 9.32 15.65
N VAL A 78 -4.91 9.71 14.40
CA VAL A 78 -5.25 8.79 13.31
C VAL A 78 -3.96 8.32 12.64
N ASP A 79 -3.77 7.01 12.64
CA ASP A 79 -2.67 6.35 11.92
C ASP A 79 -3.25 5.44 10.83
N VAL A 80 -2.46 5.18 9.79
CA VAL A 80 -2.71 4.13 8.80
C VAL A 80 -1.73 3.00 9.04
N GLY A 81 -2.22 1.76 8.98
CA GLY A 81 -1.40 0.56 9.05
C GLY A 81 -1.59 -0.35 7.86
N LEU A 82 -0.59 -1.18 7.56
CA LEU A 82 -0.64 -2.18 6.50
C LEU A 82 -0.45 -3.58 7.08
N VAL A 83 -1.38 -4.48 6.75
CA VAL A 83 -1.26 -5.92 7.02
C VAL A 83 -0.96 -6.60 5.69
N ILE A 84 0.32 -6.86 5.43
CA ILE A 84 0.77 -7.50 4.19
C ILE A 84 0.77 -9.00 4.41
N ASN A 85 0.06 -9.73 3.54
CA ASN A 85 -0.03 -11.18 3.59
C ASN A 85 0.49 -11.84 2.31
N ARG A 86 0.77 -13.15 2.42
CA ARG A 86 1.02 -14.04 1.29
C ARG A 86 0.10 -15.24 1.42
N TYR A 87 -0.62 -15.58 0.35
CA TYR A 87 -1.52 -16.74 0.30
C TYR A 87 -0.73 -18.06 0.40
N PRO A 88 -1.35 -19.15 0.91
CA PRO A 88 -0.76 -20.48 0.84
C PRO A 88 -0.28 -20.81 -0.57
N ILE A 89 0.92 -21.36 -0.69
CA ILE A 89 1.50 -21.86 -1.94
C ILE A 89 1.03 -23.28 -2.19
N PHE A 90 1.06 -24.11 -1.14
CA PHE A 90 0.54 -25.47 -1.20
C PHE A 90 -0.87 -25.55 -0.61
N LEU A 91 -1.64 -26.50 -1.13
CA LEU A 91 -2.92 -26.88 -0.55
C LEU A 91 -2.66 -27.58 0.79
N ASN A 92 -3.21 -27.02 1.86
CA ASN A 92 -3.23 -27.69 3.16
C ASN A 92 -4.44 -28.62 3.21
N LEU A 93 -4.25 -29.89 2.88
CA LEU A 93 -5.28 -30.93 2.97
C LEU A 93 -4.94 -31.86 4.12
N GLU A 94 -5.94 -32.14 4.96
CA GLU A 94 -5.76 -33.15 5.99
C GLU A 94 -5.70 -34.56 5.35
N LYS A 95 -5.00 -35.49 6.02
CA LYS A 95 -4.81 -36.85 5.50
C LYS A 95 -6.16 -37.53 5.14
N TYR A 96 -7.17 -37.34 5.98
CA TYR A 96 -8.50 -37.91 5.74
C TYR A 96 -9.18 -37.30 4.50
N GLU A 97 -8.97 -36.01 4.23
CA GLU A 97 -9.51 -35.34 3.04
C GLU A 97 -8.83 -35.84 1.78
N LEU A 98 -7.51 -36.00 1.85
CA LEU A 98 -6.71 -36.56 0.76
C LEU A 98 -7.15 -37.99 0.45
N ASP A 99 -7.34 -38.82 1.48
CA ASP A 99 -7.80 -40.21 1.31
C ASP A 99 -9.23 -40.25 0.76
N ARG A 100 -10.11 -39.36 1.21
CA ARG A 100 -11.46 -39.21 0.65
C ARG A 100 -11.42 -38.75 -0.82
N MET A 101 -10.52 -37.85 -1.19
CA MET A 101 -10.33 -37.41 -2.58
C MET A 101 -9.82 -38.56 -3.46
N LYS A 102 -8.79 -39.29 -3.00
CA LYS A 102 -8.28 -40.49 -3.68
C LYS A 102 -9.38 -41.52 -3.89
N TYR A 103 -10.17 -41.79 -2.86
CA TYR A 103 -11.31 -42.71 -2.93
C TYR A 103 -12.37 -42.23 -3.92
N ARG A 104 -12.75 -40.94 -3.88
CA ARG A 104 -13.70 -40.36 -4.83
C ARG A 104 -13.20 -40.51 -6.27
N THR A 105 -11.95 -40.16 -6.54
CA THR A 105 -11.32 -40.29 -7.86
C THR A 105 -11.30 -41.74 -8.32
N PHE A 106 -10.96 -42.68 -7.43
CA PHE A 106 -10.99 -44.11 -7.72
C PHE A 106 -12.40 -44.58 -8.12
N TYR A 107 -13.44 -44.20 -7.38
CA TYR A 107 -14.83 -44.55 -7.70
C TYR A 107 -15.28 -43.94 -9.03
N GLN A 108 -14.98 -42.67 -9.26
CA GLN A 108 -15.36 -42.02 -10.52
C GLN A 108 -14.72 -42.71 -11.73
N LYS A 109 -13.44 -43.12 -11.63
CA LYS A 109 -12.75 -43.92 -12.64
C LYS A 109 -13.36 -45.32 -12.78
N LYS A 110 -13.53 -46.06 -11.67
CA LYS A 110 -14.06 -47.43 -11.65
C LYS A 110 -15.44 -47.55 -12.31
N TYR A 111 -16.32 -46.58 -12.06
CA TYR A 111 -17.69 -46.58 -12.57
C TYR A 111 -17.87 -45.73 -13.83
N LYS A 112 -16.77 -45.32 -14.50
CA LYS A 112 -16.78 -44.49 -15.72
C LYS A 112 -17.72 -43.29 -15.63
N ARG A 113 -17.80 -42.66 -14.44
CA ARG A 113 -18.64 -41.48 -14.21
C ARG A 113 -18.01 -40.22 -14.79
N HIS A 114 -16.73 -40.26 -15.14
CA HIS A 114 -16.11 -39.29 -16.04
C HIS A 114 -16.22 -39.84 -17.47
N MET A 115 -16.79 -39.04 -18.37
CA MET A 115 -16.53 -39.25 -19.79
C MET A 115 -15.02 -39.12 -20.00
N GLU A 116 -14.41 -40.13 -20.61
CA GLU A 116 -13.04 -40.03 -21.10
C GLU A 116 -13.02 -38.91 -22.13
N ILE A 117 -12.30 -37.84 -21.83
CA ILE A 117 -12.09 -36.77 -22.80
C ILE A 117 -11.09 -37.33 -23.81
N PRO A 118 -11.41 -37.35 -25.11
CA PRO A 118 -10.48 -37.77 -26.16
C PRO A 118 -9.12 -37.08 -25.99
N GLU A 119 -8.02 -37.81 -26.21
CA GLU A 119 -6.66 -37.28 -26.10
C GLU A 119 -6.48 -36.02 -26.97
N ASP A 120 -7.09 -36.00 -28.15
CA ASP A 120 -7.10 -34.86 -29.08
C ASP A 120 -7.73 -33.57 -28.50
N LEU A 121 -8.59 -33.69 -27.48
CA LEU A 121 -9.19 -32.56 -26.75
C LEU A 121 -8.44 -32.22 -25.46
N THR A 122 -7.50 -33.06 -25.03
CA THR A 122 -6.61 -32.80 -23.88
C THR A 122 -5.21 -32.37 -24.31
N ASP A 123 -4.80 -32.68 -25.54
CA ASP A 123 -3.54 -32.29 -26.19
C ASP A 123 -3.57 -30.83 -26.66
N PHE A 124 -4.10 -29.94 -25.83
CA PHE A 124 -3.73 -28.55 -25.91
C PHE A 124 -2.28 -28.45 -25.45
N ASN A 125 -1.35 -28.55 -26.40
CA ASN A 125 0.00 -28.00 -26.29
C ASN A 125 -0.11 -26.48 -26.19
N PHE A 126 -0.73 -26.00 -25.11
CA PHE A 126 -0.61 -24.63 -24.68
C PHE A 126 0.84 -24.51 -24.21
N LYS A 127 1.73 -24.16 -25.14
CA LYS A 127 2.96 -23.46 -24.77
C LYS A 127 2.48 -22.17 -24.14
N ASP A 128 2.23 -22.23 -22.84
CA ASP A 128 1.76 -21.07 -22.12
C ASP A 128 2.83 -20.00 -22.28
N PRO A 129 2.55 -18.88 -22.97
CA PRO A 129 3.51 -17.80 -23.07
C PRO A 129 3.94 -17.31 -21.68
N GLN A 130 3.14 -17.60 -20.64
CA GLN A 130 3.51 -17.36 -19.25
C GLN A 130 4.68 -18.23 -18.78
N MET A 131 4.86 -19.47 -19.24
CA MET A 131 6.01 -20.29 -18.83
C MET A 131 7.35 -19.70 -19.34
N GLU A 132 7.39 -19.14 -20.55
CA GLU A 132 8.58 -18.44 -21.05
C GLU A 132 8.82 -17.12 -20.29
N ALA A 133 7.75 -16.40 -19.93
CA ALA A 133 7.86 -15.21 -19.07
C ALA A 133 8.28 -15.54 -17.63
N GLU A 134 7.92 -16.72 -17.12
CA GLU A 134 8.26 -17.21 -15.77
C GLU A 134 9.74 -17.51 -15.60
N GLU A 135 10.44 -17.94 -16.64
CA GLU A 135 11.90 -18.11 -16.63
C GLU A 135 12.63 -16.77 -16.48
N THR A 136 12.02 -15.68 -16.96
CA THR A 136 12.56 -14.31 -16.82
C THR A 136 12.12 -13.59 -15.54
N ASN A 137 11.25 -14.22 -14.72
CA ASN A 137 10.80 -13.61 -13.47
C ASN A 137 11.90 -13.67 -12.41
N ILE A 138 12.26 -12.53 -11.85
CA ILE A 138 13.30 -12.39 -10.82
C ILE A 138 13.00 -13.26 -9.59
N ASP A 139 11.72 -13.50 -9.30
CA ASP A 139 11.27 -14.35 -8.18
C ASP A 139 11.65 -15.83 -8.36
N ASN A 140 11.96 -16.24 -9.59
CA ASN A 140 12.15 -17.63 -10.01
C ASN A 140 13.63 -17.99 -10.27
N ILE A 141 14.55 -17.18 -9.78
CA ILE A 141 16.00 -17.42 -9.82
C ILE A 141 16.35 -18.43 -8.72
N ALA A 142 17.04 -19.51 -9.10
CA ALA A 142 17.47 -20.54 -8.15
C ALA A 142 18.43 -19.95 -7.10
N THR A 143 18.12 -20.19 -5.83
CA THR A 143 18.87 -19.70 -4.67
C THR A 143 19.59 -20.83 -3.94
N HIS A 144 19.02 -22.04 -3.93
CA HIS A 144 19.61 -23.20 -3.27
C HIS A 144 19.16 -24.51 -3.93
N PHE A 145 19.86 -25.60 -3.57
CA PHE A 145 19.71 -26.91 -4.19
C PHE A 145 19.60 -27.99 -3.12
N ILE A 146 18.78 -29.01 -3.38
CA ILE A 146 18.74 -30.23 -2.59
C ILE A 146 19.26 -31.38 -3.45
N ASP A 147 20.31 -32.05 -2.98
CA ASP A 147 20.88 -33.23 -3.63
C ASP A 147 20.03 -34.47 -3.26
N LEU A 148 19.42 -35.12 -4.25
CA LEU A 148 18.59 -36.32 -4.06
C LEU A 148 19.39 -37.63 -4.01
N GLY A 149 20.71 -37.54 -4.23
CA GLY A 149 21.55 -38.70 -4.53
C GLY A 149 21.55 -39.03 -6.03
N ALA A 150 22.44 -39.95 -6.43
CA ALA A 150 22.62 -40.36 -7.84
C ALA A 150 22.98 -39.24 -8.84
N GLY A 151 23.38 -38.06 -8.37
CA GLY A 151 23.73 -36.90 -9.21
C GLY A 151 22.55 -36.01 -9.58
N GLU A 152 21.34 -36.30 -9.09
CA GLU A 152 20.16 -35.47 -9.30
C GLU A 152 20.09 -34.34 -8.27
N LYS A 153 19.83 -33.12 -8.75
CA LYS A 153 19.65 -31.92 -7.93
C LYS A 153 18.31 -31.30 -8.22
N ILE A 154 17.56 -30.96 -7.17
CA ILE A 154 16.38 -30.10 -7.29
C ILE A 154 16.79 -28.66 -6.98
N GLU A 155 16.38 -27.74 -7.84
CA GLU A 155 16.59 -26.30 -7.67
C GLU A 155 15.36 -25.64 -7.04
N TYR A 156 15.58 -24.79 -6.03
CA TYR A 156 14.52 -24.02 -5.37
C TYR A 156 14.88 -22.53 -5.35
N CYS A 157 13.84 -21.69 -5.27
CA CYS A 157 13.94 -20.24 -5.47
C CYS A 157 13.28 -19.48 -4.31
N GLU A 158 13.99 -19.02 -3.29
CA GLU A 158 13.46 -18.47 -2.02
C GLU A 158 12.36 -17.38 -2.12
N SER A 159 12.30 -16.66 -3.25
CA SER A 159 11.29 -15.63 -3.49
C SER A 159 10.13 -16.09 -4.38
N SER A 160 10.15 -17.34 -4.85
CA SER A 160 9.10 -17.90 -5.70
C SER A 160 7.88 -18.27 -4.89
N LYS A 161 6.72 -18.08 -5.50
CA LYS A 161 5.44 -18.63 -5.05
C LYS A 161 4.95 -19.75 -5.96
N TYR A 162 5.76 -20.16 -6.94
CA TYR A 162 5.42 -21.22 -7.85
C TYR A 162 5.73 -22.57 -7.20
N TYR A 163 4.70 -23.39 -6.98
CA TYR A 163 4.77 -24.60 -6.17
C TYR A 163 5.90 -25.57 -6.57
N ARG A 164 6.35 -25.61 -7.83
CA ARG A 164 7.47 -26.46 -8.28
C ARG A 164 8.85 -25.95 -7.88
N LYS A 165 8.98 -24.64 -7.62
CA LYS A 165 10.24 -23.95 -7.28
C LYS A 165 10.34 -23.63 -5.78
N VAL A 166 9.39 -24.13 -4.99
CA VAL A 166 9.26 -23.85 -3.56
C VAL A 166 9.77 -25.03 -2.74
N ASP A 167 10.71 -24.76 -1.84
CA ASP A 167 11.25 -25.76 -0.93
C ASP A 167 10.19 -26.06 0.16
N PRO A 168 9.69 -27.29 0.26
CA PRO A 168 8.72 -27.66 1.28
C PRO A 168 9.31 -27.71 2.70
N GLU A 169 10.63 -27.81 2.84
CA GLU A 169 11.33 -27.96 4.12
C GLU A 169 11.91 -26.64 4.66
N VAL A 170 11.64 -25.52 3.98
CA VAL A 170 12.14 -24.21 4.35
C VAL A 170 11.69 -23.79 5.76
N SER A 171 12.68 -23.53 6.62
CA SER A 171 12.48 -23.11 8.02
C SER A 171 12.79 -21.63 8.27
N ASP A 172 13.43 -20.95 7.32
CA ASP A 172 13.76 -19.53 7.44
C ASP A 172 12.52 -18.65 7.32
N ALA A 173 12.14 -17.99 8.42
CA ALA A 173 11.01 -17.08 8.48
C ALA A 173 11.18 -15.80 7.62
N ARG A 174 12.40 -15.48 7.16
CA ARG A 174 12.63 -14.33 6.25
C ARG A 174 12.28 -14.68 4.80
N SER A 175 12.39 -15.95 4.43
CA SER A 175 12.04 -16.44 3.11
C SER A 175 10.55 -16.26 2.81
N LEU A 176 10.22 -15.86 1.57
CA LEU A 176 8.83 -15.74 1.15
C LEU A 176 8.12 -17.09 1.16
N GLN A 177 8.86 -18.19 1.04
CA GLN A 177 8.35 -19.55 1.04
C GLN A 177 7.97 -20.08 2.43
N TYR A 178 8.43 -19.45 3.51
CA TYR A 178 8.26 -19.93 4.88
C TYR A 178 6.83 -20.37 5.22
N ALA A 179 6.62 -21.57 5.77
CA ALA A 179 5.28 -22.09 6.03
C ALA A 179 4.37 -22.03 4.77
N PRO A 180 4.74 -22.77 3.70
CA PRO A 180 4.11 -22.64 2.38
C PRO A 180 2.66 -23.14 2.36
N CYS A 181 2.24 -23.98 3.30
CA CYS A 181 0.86 -24.45 3.46
C CYS A 181 -0.06 -23.46 4.19
N HIS A 182 0.48 -22.36 4.70
CA HIS A 182 -0.27 -21.40 5.51
C HIS A 182 -0.25 -20.01 4.89
N ARG A 183 -1.28 -19.23 5.23
CA ARG A 183 -1.24 -17.80 4.99
C ARG A 183 -0.25 -17.17 5.96
N THR A 184 0.72 -16.45 5.44
CA THR A 184 1.72 -15.75 6.25
C THR A 184 1.55 -14.25 6.18
N TYR A 185 2.03 -13.59 7.22
CA TYR A 185 1.91 -12.16 7.46
C TYR A 185 3.29 -11.57 7.68
N LEU A 186 3.57 -10.45 7.00
CA LEU A 186 4.84 -9.74 7.11
C LEU A 186 4.86 -8.87 8.36
N LEU A 187 5.77 -9.17 9.28
CA LEU A 187 6.08 -8.35 10.42
C LEU A 187 7.42 -7.66 10.25
N MET A 188 7.52 -6.46 10.80
CA MET A 188 8.74 -5.65 10.75
C MET A 188 9.13 -5.25 12.16
N LYS A 189 10.43 -5.31 12.46
CA LYS A 189 10.98 -4.96 13.76
C LYS A 189 11.24 -3.46 13.82
N ASP A 190 10.43 -2.75 14.59
CA ASP A 190 10.56 -1.31 14.78
C ASP A 190 11.81 -1.00 15.64
N PRO A 191 12.74 -0.16 15.16
CA PRO A 191 13.98 0.16 15.87
C PRO A 191 13.76 0.90 17.19
N THR A 192 12.65 1.63 17.32
CA THR A 192 12.37 2.51 18.45
C THR A 192 11.84 1.74 19.64
N ILE A 193 10.92 0.81 19.39
CA ILE A 193 10.30 -0.01 20.45
C ILE A 193 10.90 -1.42 20.54
N ASN A 194 11.77 -1.81 19.60
CA ASN A 194 12.43 -3.11 19.53
C ASN A 194 11.44 -4.29 19.54
N GLN A 195 10.30 -4.14 18.87
CA GLN A 195 9.23 -5.13 18.78
C GLN A 195 8.81 -5.35 17.32
N TYR A 196 8.34 -6.56 17.01
CA TYR A 196 7.72 -6.84 15.73
C TYR A 196 6.31 -6.26 15.69
N VAL A 197 6.02 -5.52 14.63
CA VAL A 197 4.73 -4.85 14.41
C VAL A 197 4.35 -4.92 12.94
N PHE A 198 3.06 -4.71 12.68
CA PHE A 198 2.63 -4.30 11.36
C PHE A 198 3.04 -2.84 11.11
N PRO A 199 3.55 -2.49 9.92
CA PRO A 199 4.03 -1.15 9.64
C PRO A 199 2.88 -0.13 9.74
N THR A 200 3.16 1.01 10.36
CA THR A 200 2.21 2.11 10.54
C THR A 200 2.82 3.47 10.22
N ARG A 201 1.95 4.45 9.93
CA ARG A 201 2.33 5.86 9.73
C ARG A 201 1.22 6.77 10.29
N PRO A 202 1.58 7.86 10.99
CA PRO A 202 0.61 8.87 11.38
C PRO A 202 0.08 9.62 10.15
N VAL A 203 -1.22 9.89 10.15
CA VAL A 203 -1.90 10.63 9.09
C VAL A 203 -1.90 12.12 9.45
N LEU A 204 -1.54 12.96 8.49
CA LEU A 204 -1.60 14.42 8.66
C LEU A 204 -3.04 14.93 8.47
N ASP A 205 -3.35 16.08 9.06
CA ASP A 205 -4.65 16.70 8.87
C ASP A 205 -4.91 16.95 7.38
N ARG A 206 -6.11 16.57 6.91
CA ARG A 206 -6.54 16.63 5.50
C ARG A 206 -5.83 15.68 4.53
N GLU A 207 -4.91 14.83 4.99
CA GLU A 207 -4.36 13.73 4.19
C GLU A 207 -5.43 12.63 4.03
N VAL A 208 -5.62 12.13 2.81
CA VAL A 208 -6.58 11.05 2.54
C VAL A 208 -5.94 9.73 2.95
N LEU A 209 -6.69 8.83 3.60
CA LEU A 209 -6.15 7.55 4.09
C LEU A 209 -5.49 6.71 2.99
N ASN A 210 -6.00 6.74 1.76
CA ASN A 210 -5.39 6.04 0.63
C ASN A 210 -4.05 6.62 0.21
N GLU A 211 -3.87 7.95 0.29
CA GLU A 211 -2.59 8.61 0.03
C GLU A 211 -1.60 8.25 1.13
N ALA A 212 -2.00 8.37 2.41
CA ALA A 212 -1.17 7.97 3.55
C ALA A 212 -0.74 6.49 3.47
N LYS A 213 -1.64 5.62 3.01
CA LYS A 213 -1.39 4.18 2.76
C LYS A 213 -0.32 3.96 1.70
N LEU A 214 -0.41 4.67 0.57
CA LEU A 214 0.58 4.57 -0.51
C LEU A 214 1.93 5.12 -0.07
N LEU A 215 1.95 6.24 0.66
CA LEU A 215 3.18 6.83 1.19
C LEU A 215 3.82 5.96 2.28
N LEU A 216 3.02 5.26 3.09
CA LEU A 216 3.53 4.24 4.01
C LEU A 216 4.19 3.11 3.21
N TRP A 217 3.52 2.60 2.17
CA TRP A 217 4.05 1.54 1.32
C TRP A 217 5.37 1.92 0.64
N GLU A 218 5.43 3.12 0.06
CA GLU A 218 6.65 3.65 -0.55
C GLU A 218 7.79 3.73 0.47
N LYS A 219 7.51 4.27 1.67
CA LYS A 219 8.49 4.41 2.75
C LYS A 219 9.07 3.06 3.20
N ILE A 220 8.24 2.01 3.30
CA ILE A 220 8.69 0.72 3.83
C ILE A 220 9.42 -0.14 2.80
N SER A 221 9.10 0.00 1.50
CA SER A 221 9.56 -0.94 0.47
C SER A 221 10.45 -0.33 -0.60
N ASN A 222 10.53 1.00 -0.68
CA ASN A 222 11.09 1.74 -1.83
C ASN A 222 10.63 1.17 -3.18
N LEU A 223 9.39 0.64 -3.23
CA LEU A 223 8.77 0.01 -4.40
C LEU A 223 9.58 -1.17 -4.98
N LYS A 224 10.41 -1.84 -4.17
CA LYS A 224 11.25 -2.97 -4.63
C LYS A 224 10.50 -4.29 -4.81
N PHE A 225 9.35 -4.43 -4.17
CA PHE A 225 8.42 -5.52 -4.43
C PHE A 225 7.02 -4.93 -4.68
N GLN A 226 6.05 -5.76 -5.03
CA GLN A 226 4.70 -5.34 -5.39
C GLN A 226 3.67 -5.96 -4.46
N VAL A 227 2.73 -5.14 -4.01
CA VAL A 227 1.57 -5.58 -3.24
C VAL A 227 0.28 -5.14 -3.91
N SER A 228 -0.74 -5.98 -3.84
CA SER A 228 -2.09 -5.67 -4.26
C SER A 228 -2.91 -5.21 -3.06
N HIS A 229 -3.45 -4.00 -3.13
CA HIS A 229 -4.36 -3.47 -2.12
C HIS A 229 -5.79 -3.87 -2.45
N THR A 230 -6.38 -4.74 -1.64
CA THR A 230 -7.72 -5.29 -1.94
C THR A 230 -8.84 -4.28 -1.69
N ALA A 231 -8.67 -3.37 -0.71
CA ALA A 231 -9.72 -2.49 -0.24
C ALA A 231 -9.32 -1.00 -0.28
N VAL A 232 -10.32 -0.18 -0.62
CA VAL A 232 -10.28 1.29 -0.53
C VAL A 232 -10.61 1.78 0.88
N ILE A 233 -11.32 0.95 1.65
CA ILE A 233 -11.71 1.19 3.04
C ILE A 233 -10.84 0.33 3.98
N PRO A 234 -10.59 0.77 5.22
CA PRO A 234 -9.83 -0.03 6.18
C PRO A 234 -10.63 -1.28 6.57
N ASN A 235 -9.93 -2.40 6.76
CA ASN A 235 -10.52 -3.68 7.14
C ASN A 235 -10.92 -3.70 8.62
N PHE A 236 -10.10 -3.09 9.48
CA PHE A 236 -10.36 -2.96 10.91
C PHE A 236 -9.56 -1.79 11.48
N ALA A 237 -9.83 -1.46 12.75
CA ALA A 237 -9.10 -0.43 13.47
C ALA A 237 -8.62 -0.96 14.82
N ALA A 238 -7.39 -0.61 15.18
CA ALA A 238 -6.76 -0.95 16.45
C ALA A 238 -6.57 0.31 17.28
N ARG A 239 -6.58 0.18 18.61
CA ARG A 239 -6.34 1.30 19.53
C ARG A 239 -5.21 0.95 20.48
N ARG A 240 -4.35 1.92 20.74
CA ARG A 240 -3.29 1.81 21.74
C ARG A 240 -3.02 3.15 22.39
N ASP A 241 -2.44 3.10 23.57
CA ASP A 241 -1.84 4.27 24.19
C ASP A 241 -0.56 4.67 23.45
N PHE A 242 -0.10 5.90 23.68
CA PHE A 242 1.17 6.36 23.13
C PHE A 242 2.34 5.59 23.76
N TYR A 243 3.35 5.29 22.95
CA TYR A 243 4.64 4.87 23.48
C TYR A 243 5.34 6.05 24.15
N GLU A 244 6.27 5.78 25.07
CA GLU A 244 6.98 6.81 25.83
C GLU A 244 7.68 7.85 24.93
N HIS A 245 8.31 7.38 23.84
CA HIS A 245 8.97 8.27 22.88
C HIS A 245 7.99 9.19 22.14
N GLU A 246 6.73 8.77 21.94
CA GLU A 246 5.72 9.55 21.26
C GLU A 246 5.15 10.68 22.14
N LEU A 247 5.14 10.49 23.46
CA LEU A 247 4.66 11.51 24.42
C LEU A 247 5.51 12.78 24.39
N SER A 248 6.78 12.67 24.00
CA SER A 248 7.69 13.81 23.86
C SER A 248 7.34 14.71 22.67
N ASN A 249 6.58 14.22 21.69
CA ASN A 249 6.28 14.96 20.48
C ASN A 249 5.20 16.04 20.76
N PRO A 250 5.49 17.34 20.55
CA PRO A 250 4.53 18.41 20.79
C PRO A 250 3.23 18.28 19.98
N MET A 251 3.25 17.60 18.84
CA MET A 251 2.07 17.34 18.01
C MET A 251 1.09 16.35 18.65
N ASN A 252 1.55 15.51 19.58
CA ASN A 252 0.71 14.58 20.32
C ASN A 252 0.09 15.23 21.58
N ARG A 253 0.38 16.51 21.86
CA ARG A 253 -0.15 17.22 23.03
C ARG A 253 -1.68 17.25 22.99
N ASN A 254 -2.30 16.88 24.12
CA ASN A 254 -3.76 16.78 24.31
C ASN A 254 -4.45 15.62 23.57
N LEU A 255 -3.70 14.71 22.95
CA LEU A 255 -4.25 13.46 22.42
C LEU A 255 -4.20 12.37 23.50
N LYS A 256 -5.17 11.45 23.47
CA LYS A 256 -5.28 10.36 24.44
C LYS A 256 -4.44 9.13 24.06
N GLY A 257 -4.21 8.93 22.77
CA GLY A 257 -3.52 7.77 22.24
C GLY A 257 -3.61 7.72 20.71
N VAL A 258 -3.46 6.52 20.16
CA VAL A 258 -3.45 6.25 18.73
C VAL A 258 -4.59 5.32 18.34
N LYS A 259 -5.29 5.65 17.25
CA LYS A 259 -6.24 4.78 16.57
C LYS A 259 -5.74 4.54 15.15
N THR A 260 -5.32 3.30 14.89
CA THR A 260 -4.73 2.91 13.61
C THR A 260 -5.78 2.19 12.75
N PHE A 261 -5.96 2.65 11.51
CA PHE A 261 -6.83 2.02 10.53
C PHE A 261 -5.99 1.12 9.61
N TYR A 262 -6.23 -0.18 9.67
CA TYR A 262 -5.44 -1.16 8.96
C TYR A 262 -6.05 -1.54 7.61
N PHE A 263 -5.22 -1.58 6.59
CA PHE A 263 -5.56 -2.07 5.26
C PHE A 263 -4.81 -3.37 5.00
N ILE A 264 -5.54 -4.36 4.48
CA ILE A 264 -4.94 -5.62 4.05
C ILE A 264 -4.37 -5.45 2.64
N ALA A 265 -3.15 -5.92 2.44
CA ALA A 265 -2.49 -6.01 1.15
C ALA A 265 -1.93 -7.42 0.95
N THR A 266 -1.83 -7.85 -0.30
CA THR A 266 -1.29 -9.17 -0.66
C THR A 266 -0.02 -9.03 -1.48
N HIS A 267 1.02 -9.77 -1.13
CA HIS A 267 2.26 -9.85 -1.90
C HIS A 267 2.02 -10.44 -3.31
N VAL A 268 2.36 -9.67 -4.35
CA VAL A 268 2.16 -10.05 -5.76
C VAL A 268 3.45 -10.56 -6.38
N GLN A 269 4.52 -9.77 -6.36
CA GLN A 269 5.78 -10.08 -7.05
C GLN A 269 6.94 -9.37 -6.36
N GLY A 270 8.16 -9.87 -6.54
CA GLY A 270 9.40 -9.25 -6.11
C GLY A 270 9.96 -9.89 -4.86
N ILE A 271 11.27 -9.76 -4.70
CA ILE A 271 11.98 -10.21 -3.50
C ILE A 271 11.60 -9.27 -2.35
N PRO A 272 11.06 -9.79 -1.22
CA PRO A 272 10.75 -8.97 -0.07
C PRO A 272 11.97 -8.15 0.35
N TRP A 273 11.82 -6.83 0.33
CA TRP A 273 12.85 -5.91 0.75
C TRP A 273 12.21 -4.82 1.61
N ILE A 274 12.74 -4.64 2.81
CA ILE A 274 12.33 -3.55 3.70
C ILE A 274 13.40 -2.46 3.70
N ASN A 275 12.97 -1.22 3.90
CA ASN A 275 13.86 -0.10 4.06
C ASN A 275 14.59 -0.17 5.42
N PRO A 276 15.93 -0.40 5.44
CA PRO A 276 16.68 -0.53 6.69
C PRO A 276 16.76 0.77 7.50
N GLU A 277 16.47 1.91 6.89
CA GLU A 277 16.36 3.20 7.59
C GLU A 277 15.10 3.29 8.46
N VAL A 278 14.11 2.43 8.19
CA VAL A 278 12.80 2.48 8.85
C VAL A 278 12.59 1.28 9.77
N TYR A 279 13.03 0.09 9.36
CA TYR A 279 12.87 -1.15 10.13
C TYR A 279 14.18 -1.92 10.18
N GLN A 280 14.47 -2.56 11.32
CA GLN A 280 15.72 -3.31 11.49
C GLN A 280 15.70 -4.64 10.75
N GLU A 281 14.58 -5.36 10.88
CA GLU A 281 14.43 -6.73 10.40
C GLU A 281 12.97 -6.97 9.98
N TYR A 282 12.73 -8.04 9.22
CA TYR A 282 11.40 -8.53 8.91
C TYR A 282 11.33 -10.04 9.01
N LEU A 283 10.12 -10.56 9.11
CA LEU A 283 9.82 -11.98 8.98
C LEU A 283 8.38 -12.20 8.50
N TRP A 284 8.16 -13.34 7.88
CA TRP A 284 6.85 -13.89 7.57
C TRP A 284 6.43 -14.83 8.68
N THR A 285 5.20 -14.69 9.19
CA THR A 285 4.69 -15.59 10.23
C THR A 285 3.25 -16.00 9.94
N PRO A 286 2.90 -17.31 10.08
CA PRO A 286 1.52 -17.73 10.04
C PRO A 286 0.77 -17.26 11.28
N LYS A 287 -0.55 -17.11 11.17
CA LYS A 287 -1.43 -16.69 12.28
C LYS A 287 -1.20 -17.50 13.57
N ARG A 288 -0.96 -18.81 13.45
CA ARG A 288 -0.71 -19.72 14.59
C ARG A 288 0.57 -19.39 15.37
N HIS A 289 1.59 -18.86 14.72
CA HIS A 289 2.87 -18.51 15.35
C HIS A 289 2.99 -17.02 15.68
N PHE A 290 1.94 -16.23 15.39
CA PHE A 290 1.96 -14.78 15.54
C PHE A 290 2.27 -14.34 16.99
N GLN A 291 1.70 -15.04 17.98
CA GLN A 291 1.92 -14.78 19.41
C GLN A 291 3.39 -14.92 19.86
N ASN A 292 4.23 -15.61 19.08
CA ASN A 292 5.64 -15.82 19.44
C ASN A 292 6.49 -14.56 19.19
N TYR A 293 5.99 -13.60 18.40
CA TYR A 293 6.76 -12.45 17.94
C TYR A 293 6.26 -11.11 18.47
N VAL A 294 5.01 -11.04 18.94
CA VAL A 294 4.36 -9.79 19.35
C VAL A 294 3.85 -9.87 20.79
N PRO A 295 3.73 -8.74 21.52
CA PRO A 295 3.11 -8.72 22.84
C PRO A 295 1.68 -9.23 22.83
N LYS A 296 1.20 -9.76 23.97
CA LYS A 296 -0.13 -10.35 24.10
C LYS A 296 -1.24 -9.36 23.75
N GLU A 297 -1.13 -8.12 24.21
CA GLU A 297 -2.10 -7.07 23.97
C GLU A 297 -2.18 -6.70 22.49
N TYR A 298 -1.04 -6.79 21.78
CA TYR A 298 -1.00 -6.61 20.34
C TYR A 298 -1.66 -7.81 19.65
N TYR A 299 -1.26 -9.04 20.01
CA TYR A 299 -1.82 -10.27 19.47
C TYR A 299 -3.36 -10.29 19.49
N GLU A 300 -3.96 -9.96 20.65
CA GLU A 300 -5.40 -9.96 20.86
C GLU A 300 -6.15 -8.98 19.92
N GLN A 301 -5.51 -7.91 19.49
CA GLN A 301 -6.11 -6.93 18.56
C GLN A 301 -6.18 -7.44 17.12
N PHE A 302 -5.25 -8.30 16.69
CA PHE A 302 -5.14 -8.72 15.29
C PHE A 302 -5.67 -10.13 15.04
N ILE A 303 -5.71 -11.01 16.04
CA ILE A 303 -6.00 -12.43 15.82
C ILE A 303 -7.34 -12.67 15.13
N ASN A 304 -8.35 -11.86 15.43
CA ASN A 304 -9.69 -11.97 14.84
C ASN A 304 -9.77 -11.40 13.42
N ALA A 305 -8.86 -10.50 13.05
CA ALA A 305 -8.78 -9.92 11.71
C ALA A 305 -7.92 -10.77 10.75
N MET A 306 -7.12 -11.70 11.28
CA MET A 306 -6.27 -12.59 10.50
C MET A 306 -7.00 -13.89 10.11
N HIS A 307 -6.75 -14.36 8.89
CA HIS A 307 -7.25 -15.61 8.35
C HIS A 307 -6.19 -16.71 8.48
N ASP A 308 -6.61 -17.95 8.76
CA ASP A 308 -5.71 -19.10 8.91
C ASP A 308 -5.29 -19.72 7.56
N VAL A 309 -6.14 -19.60 6.53
CA VAL A 309 -5.96 -20.17 5.18
C VAL A 309 -6.24 -19.10 4.14
#